data_AF-A0A7V5R730-F1
#
_entry.id   AF-A0A7V5R730-F1
#
_cell.length_a   1.000
_cell.length_b   1.000
_cell.length_c   1.000
_cell.angle_alpha   90.00
_cell.angle_beta   90.00
_cell.angle_gamma   90.00
#
_symmetry.space_group_name_H-M   'P 1'
#
loop_
_entity.id
_entity.type
_entity.pdbx_description
1 polymer ?
#
loop_
_entity_poly.entity_id
_entity_poly.type
_entity_poly.pdbx_seq_one_letter_code
_entity_poly.pdbx_strand_id
1 'polypeptide(L)'
;MKRYTVIVFLALIMPGLFVPPAAWSAEVDSFTNRHELADSRPALNLVVNRWLAEALVTANESSLFQLGDEQGVDYCNQARLFDALKEKLTGFIVGKLEALVTDSMDLDTIRVAFDKSIYRDFEFTESPTISLTKHLAVLLRIGDVYLGADKFGHFFTEGLSYYEMYSSIDEYSALQFGDLSESTFYGELTTGVFSYADLAANLNGLRFWNAILELKADPITGVSVDKPFVQCIDRKWHLMKEFDWRDYVDPTWDEAINCSAFRNEILLAKVKKRIADTSHGKTCPLVKVDRHSLEKKYGDLLLFIFNPDGNKVLMEPLKPKFELYWSTIMNRLTNSRLF
;
A
#
# COMPACT_ATOMS: atom_id res chain seq x y z
N MET A 1 36.88 43.40 22.22
CA MET A 1 36.26 42.81 21.01
C MET A 1 36.50 41.31 21.01
N LYS A 2 35.57 40.52 21.54
CA LYS A 2 35.65 39.06 21.59
C LYS A 2 34.91 38.49 20.37
N ARG A 3 35.62 37.74 19.53
CA ARG A 3 35.04 37.00 18.40
C ARG A 3 34.33 35.76 18.95
N TYR A 4 33.01 35.70 18.82
CA TYR A 4 32.25 34.49 19.05
C TYR A 4 32.45 33.55 17.87
N THR A 5 33.08 32.41 18.12
CA THR A 5 33.11 31.30 17.16
C THR A 5 31.80 30.54 17.37
N VAL A 6 30.88 30.65 16.42
CA VAL A 6 29.66 29.83 16.39
C VAL A 6 30.10 28.42 15.98
N ILE A 7 30.18 27.51 16.95
CA ILE A 7 30.33 26.09 16.70
C ILE A 7 28.93 25.57 16.37
N VAL A 8 28.68 25.31 15.08
CA VAL A 8 27.50 24.60 14.61
C VAL A 8 27.67 23.14 15.04
N PHE A 9 26.93 22.71 16.06
CA PHE A 9 26.75 21.29 16.37
C PHE A 9 25.94 20.66 15.23
N LEU A 10 26.64 20.02 14.29
CA LEU A 10 26.06 18.98 13.45
C LEU A 10 25.69 17.83 14.39
N ALA A 11 24.41 17.80 14.80
CA ALA A 11 23.82 16.61 15.36
C ALA A 11 23.84 15.53 14.27
N LEU A 12 24.87 14.69 14.30
CA LEU A 12 24.87 13.37 13.70
C LEU A 12 23.79 12.56 14.42
N ILE A 13 22.54 12.74 14.02
CA ILE A 13 21.50 11.76 14.21
C ILE A 13 21.98 10.56 13.40
N MET A 14 22.62 9.59 14.04
CA MET A 14 22.67 8.23 13.50
C MET A 14 21.21 7.82 13.32
N PRO A 15 20.70 7.62 12.10
CA PRO A 15 19.52 6.81 11.99
C PRO A 15 20.01 5.39 12.23
N GLY A 16 19.76 4.87 13.42
CA GLY A 16 19.45 3.46 13.57
C GLY A 16 18.14 3.18 12.83
N LEU A 17 18.15 3.38 11.50
CA LEU A 17 17.18 2.81 10.59
C LEU A 17 17.44 1.31 10.69
N PHE A 18 16.69 0.65 11.58
CA PHE A 18 16.19 -0.66 11.27
C PHE A 18 15.47 -0.50 9.93
N VAL A 19 16.20 -0.67 8.83
CA VAL A 19 15.60 -0.90 7.53
C VAL A 19 14.94 -2.27 7.70
N PRO A 20 13.60 -2.37 7.77
CA PRO A 20 12.97 -3.68 7.78
C PRO A 20 13.47 -4.44 6.54
N PRO A 21 13.74 -5.74 6.66
CA PRO A 21 14.13 -6.54 5.52
C PRO A 21 13.11 -6.33 4.41
N ALA A 22 13.63 -5.99 3.23
CA ALA A 22 12.84 -5.61 2.08
C ALA A 22 11.79 -6.70 1.78
N ALA A 23 10.51 -6.36 1.98
CA ALA A 23 9.44 -7.07 1.31
C ALA A 23 9.71 -6.95 -0.19
N TRP A 24 9.89 -8.09 -0.86
CA TRP A 24 10.00 -8.12 -2.30
C TRP A 24 8.57 -8.19 -2.81
N SER A 25 7.95 -7.04 -3.04
CA SER A 25 6.65 -7.02 -3.69
C SER A 25 6.82 -7.44 -5.14
N ALA A 26 6.03 -8.41 -5.58
CA ALA A 26 6.06 -8.90 -6.95
C ALA A 26 5.20 -7.99 -7.83
N GLU A 27 5.76 -7.49 -8.93
CA GLU A 27 4.99 -6.74 -9.92
C GLU A 27 3.87 -7.59 -10.53
N VAL A 28 2.77 -6.95 -10.94
CA VAL A 28 1.64 -7.63 -11.60
C VAL A 28 1.55 -7.26 -13.09
N ASP A 29 1.20 -8.23 -13.93
CA ASP A 29 0.76 -7.95 -15.30
C ASP A 29 -0.76 -7.87 -15.37
N SER A 30 -1.28 -6.63 -15.35
CA SER A 30 -2.71 -6.35 -15.37
C SER A 30 -3.33 -6.34 -16.78
N PHE A 31 -2.57 -6.69 -17.83
CA PHE A 31 -2.99 -6.55 -19.23
C PHE A 31 -3.08 -7.89 -19.96
N THR A 32 -2.08 -8.75 -19.75
CA THR A 32 -1.93 -9.98 -20.52
C THR A 32 -3.02 -10.98 -20.21
N ASN A 33 -3.73 -11.43 -21.26
CA ASN A 33 -4.84 -12.38 -21.15
C ASN A 33 -5.97 -11.91 -20.20
N ARG A 34 -6.16 -10.60 -20.05
CA ARG A 34 -7.22 -10.04 -19.20
C ARG A 34 -8.60 -10.42 -19.73
N HIS A 35 -9.36 -11.14 -18.93
CA HIS A 35 -10.73 -11.56 -19.19
C HIS A 35 -11.58 -11.48 -17.91
N GLU A 36 -12.88 -11.73 -18.02
CA GLU A 36 -13.79 -11.72 -16.87
C GLU A 36 -13.47 -12.86 -15.90
N LEU A 37 -13.26 -12.52 -14.62
CA LEU A 37 -13.01 -13.46 -13.53
C LEU A 37 -14.20 -13.52 -12.57
N ALA A 38 -14.37 -14.59 -11.80
CA ALA A 38 -15.29 -14.62 -10.67
C ALA A 38 -14.89 -13.60 -9.57
N ASP A 39 -15.87 -13.10 -8.81
CA ASP A 39 -15.61 -12.21 -7.67
C ASP A 39 -14.97 -13.01 -6.51
N SER A 40 -13.70 -12.73 -6.22
CA SER A 40 -12.94 -13.39 -5.13
C SER A 40 -13.29 -12.84 -3.74
N ARG A 41 -14.02 -11.71 -3.65
CA ARG A 41 -14.34 -11.05 -2.37
C ARG A 41 -14.94 -11.97 -1.31
N PRO A 42 -15.93 -12.86 -1.58
CA PRO A 42 -16.51 -13.69 -0.52
C PRO A 42 -15.47 -14.61 0.13
N ALA A 43 -14.60 -15.22 -0.67
CA ALA A 43 -13.53 -16.09 -0.18
C ALA A 43 -12.48 -15.30 0.61
N LEU A 44 -12.08 -14.13 0.11
CA LEU A 44 -11.07 -13.31 0.78
C LEU A 44 -11.60 -12.66 2.07
N ASN A 45 -12.85 -12.21 2.11
CA ASN A 45 -13.49 -11.72 3.33
C ASN A 45 -13.54 -12.82 4.41
N LEU A 46 -13.85 -14.05 4.02
CA LEU A 46 -13.86 -15.18 4.96
C LEU A 46 -12.48 -15.41 5.59
N VAL A 47 -11.41 -15.34 4.79
CA VAL A 47 -10.03 -15.51 5.27
C VAL A 47 -9.66 -14.40 6.25
N VAL A 48 -9.86 -13.13 5.88
CA VAL A 48 -9.47 -11.98 6.72
C VAL A 48 -10.28 -11.96 8.02
N ASN A 49 -11.59 -12.17 7.97
CA ASN A 49 -12.42 -12.21 9.19
C ASN A 49 -12.03 -13.36 10.13
N ARG A 50 -11.67 -14.53 9.57
CA ARG A 50 -11.12 -15.63 10.38
C ARG A 50 -9.82 -15.23 11.06
N TRP A 51 -8.89 -14.62 10.34
CA TRP A 51 -7.61 -14.17 10.89
C TRP A 51 -7.77 -13.09 11.97
N LEU A 52 -8.70 -12.15 11.78
CA LEU A 52 -9.05 -11.17 12.80
C LEU A 52 -9.58 -11.87 14.06
N ALA A 53 -10.52 -12.80 13.93
CA ALA A 53 -11.07 -13.54 15.06
C ALA A 53 -9.98 -14.36 15.79
N GLU A 54 -9.11 -15.05 15.05
CA GLU A 54 -7.98 -15.79 15.62
C GLU A 54 -6.99 -14.87 16.35
N ALA A 55 -6.65 -13.70 15.79
CA ALA A 55 -5.80 -12.72 16.45
C ALA A 55 -6.40 -12.24 17.77
N LEU A 56 -7.71 -12.03 17.84
CA LEU A 56 -8.37 -11.65 19.09
C LEU A 56 -8.34 -12.78 20.13
N VAL A 57 -8.44 -14.05 19.72
CA VAL A 57 -8.24 -15.19 20.63
C VAL A 57 -6.85 -15.10 21.26
N THR A 58 -5.80 -14.97 20.44
CA THR A 58 -4.41 -14.85 20.90
C THR A 58 -4.19 -13.60 21.78
N ALA A 59 -4.80 -12.46 21.44
CA ALA A 59 -4.70 -11.24 22.23
C ALA A 59 -5.39 -11.36 23.61
N ASN A 60 -6.39 -12.23 23.74
CA ASN A 60 -7.18 -12.44 24.95
C ASN A 60 -6.68 -13.57 25.86
N GLU A 61 -5.73 -14.41 25.41
CA GLU A 61 -5.17 -15.46 26.28
C GLU A 61 -4.55 -14.84 27.55
N SER A 62 -4.48 -15.52 28.69
CA SER A 62 -3.74 -14.97 29.85
C SER A 62 -2.23 -15.08 29.60
N SER A 63 -1.44 -14.03 29.85
CA SER A 63 0.02 -14.19 29.76
C SER A 63 0.49 -15.10 30.91
N LEU A 64 1.40 -16.04 30.64
CA LEU A 64 1.89 -17.00 31.65
C LEU A 64 2.48 -16.32 32.92
N PHE A 65 2.80 -15.03 32.85
CA PHE A 65 3.32 -14.21 33.95
C PHE A 65 2.23 -13.48 34.77
N GLN A 66 0.95 -13.61 34.43
CA GLN A 66 -0.18 -12.99 35.16
C GLN A 66 -0.69 -13.83 36.36
N LEU A 67 0.02 -14.92 36.71
CA LEU A 67 -0.27 -15.71 37.91
C LEU A 67 0.31 -15.03 39.16
N GLY A 68 -0.22 -13.86 39.51
CA GLY A 68 0.19 -13.14 40.71
C GLY A 68 -0.25 -11.68 40.65
N ASP A 69 -1.31 -11.39 41.40
CA ASP A 69 -1.86 -10.05 41.65
C ASP A 69 -2.83 -9.49 40.57
N GLU A 70 -4.11 -9.39 40.92
CA GLU A 70 -5.16 -8.78 40.07
C GLU A 70 -4.98 -7.25 39.95
N GLN A 71 -4.15 -6.64 40.79
CA GLN A 71 -3.84 -5.22 40.77
C GLN A 71 -2.76 -4.90 39.73
N GLY A 72 -3.19 -4.34 38.59
CA GLY A 72 -2.29 -3.87 37.53
C GLY A 72 -2.37 -4.66 36.22
N VAL A 73 -3.30 -5.61 36.08
CA VAL A 73 -3.50 -6.35 34.83
C VAL A 73 -4.17 -5.46 33.78
N ASP A 74 -3.42 -5.12 32.74
CA ASP A 74 -3.95 -4.52 31.51
C ASP A 74 -4.59 -5.60 30.64
N TYR A 75 -5.87 -5.89 30.92
CA TYR A 75 -6.64 -6.94 30.25
C TYR A 75 -6.80 -6.71 28.74
N CYS A 76 -6.80 -5.45 28.31
CA CYS A 76 -6.93 -5.05 26.93
C CYS A 76 -5.67 -4.30 26.49
N ASN A 77 -4.55 -5.01 26.59
CA ASN A 77 -3.27 -4.46 26.19
C ASN A 77 -3.20 -4.24 24.68
N GLN A 78 -3.04 -2.98 24.27
CA GLN A 78 -3.03 -2.60 22.85
C GLN A 78 -1.82 -3.17 22.12
N ALA A 79 -0.62 -3.17 22.72
CA ALA A 79 0.59 -3.70 22.09
C ALA A 79 0.39 -5.18 21.72
N ARG A 80 -0.15 -5.95 22.66
CA ARG A 80 -0.47 -7.36 22.43
C ARG A 80 -1.52 -7.58 21.35
N LEU A 81 -2.57 -6.75 21.31
CA LEU A 81 -3.56 -6.80 20.23
C LEU A 81 -2.89 -6.61 18.87
N PHE A 82 -2.06 -5.56 18.74
CA PHE A 82 -1.36 -5.29 17.51
C PHE A 82 -0.34 -6.37 17.16
N ASP A 83 0.39 -6.94 18.13
CA ASP A 83 1.33 -8.03 17.88
C ASP A 83 0.60 -9.28 17.33
N ALA A 84 -0.54 -9.65 17.92
CA ALA A 84 -1.36 -10.77 17.45
C ALA A 84 -1.95 -10.51 16.04
N LEU A 85 -2.39 -9.28 15.77
CA LEU A 85 -2.87 -8.90 14.44
C LEU A 85 -1.74 -8.91 13.41
N LYS A 86 -0.57 -8.35 13.74
CA LYS A 86 0.62 -8.35 12.88
C LYS A 86 1.01 -9.78 12.54
N GLU A 87 1.08 -10.65 13.54
CA GLU A 87 1.38 -12.06 13.33
C GLU A 87 0.43 -12.71 12.32
N LYS A 88 -0.86 -12.39 12.33
CA LYS A 88 -1.83 -13.01 11.41
C LYS A 88 -1.87 -12.36 10.03
N LEU A 89 -1.75 -11.04 9.95
CA LEU A 89 -2.05 -10.26 8.74
C LEU A 89 -0.82 -9.90 7.91
N THR A 90 0.34 -9.71 8.54
CA THR A 90 1.55 -9.25 7.84
C THR A 90 2.47 -10.39 7.45
N GLY A 91 3.39 -10.10 6.53
CA GLY A 91 4.44 -11.01 6.07
C GLY A 91 5.82 -10.38 6.16
N PHE A 92 6.87 -11.20 6.25
CA PHE A 92 8.25 -10.73 6.34
C PHE A 92 8.93 -10.53 4.98
N ILE A 93 8.51 -11.28 3.95
CA ILE A 93 9.07 -11.21 2.58
C ILE A 93 7.95 -11.03 1.57
N VAL A 94 6.92 -11.88 1.66
CA VAL A 94 5.70 -11.89 0.85
C VAL A 94 4.52 -11.79 1.80
N GLY A 95 3.46 -11.06 1.42
CA GLY A 95 2.25 -10.96 2.25
C GLY A 95 1.62 -12.33 2.48
N LYS A 96 1.09 -12.61 3.69
CA LYS A 96 0.47 -13.92 3.97
C LYS A 96 -0.73 -14.21 3.06
N LEU A 97 -1.55 -13.18 2.81
CA LEU A 97 -2.69 -13.32 1.91
C LEU A 97 -2.26 -13.43 0.46
N GLU A 98 -1.23 -12.69 0.05
CA GLU A 98 -0.62 -12.78 -1.29
C GLU A 98 -0.13 -14.21 -1.57
N ALA A 99 0.62 -14.80 -0.63
CA ALA A 99 1.09 -16.18 -0.75
C ALA A 99 -0.08 -17.17 -0.84
N LEU A 100 -1.09 -17.02 0.03
CA LEU A 100 -2.28 -17.88 0.01
C LEU A 100 -3.01 -17.81 -1.33
N VAL A 101 -3.20 -16.61 -1.88
CA VAL A 101 -3.88 -16.40 -3.17
C VAL A 101 -3.04 -16.95 -4.31
N THR A 102 -1.73 -16.74 -4.27
CA THR A 102 -0.79 -17.25 -5.26
C THR A 102 -0.75 -18.78 -5.27
N ASP A 103 -0.94 -19.43 -4.13
CA ASP A 103 -0.97 -20.90 -4.05
C ASP A 103 -2.37 -21.50 -4.23
N SER A 104 -3.44 -20.68 -4.14
CA SER A 104 -4.81 -21.16 -4.22
C SER A 104 -5.20 -21.60 -5.64
N MET A 105 -5.73 -22.81 -5.75
CA MET A 105 -6.40 -23.32 -6.96
C MET A 105 -7.91 -23.03 -6.97
N ASP A 106 -8.47 -22.53 -5.86
CA ASP A 106 -9.91 -22.33 -5.69
C ASP A 106 -10.38 -20.93 -6.10
N LEU A 107 -9.44 -20.01 -6.33
CA LEU A 107 -9.73 -18.66 -6.79
C LEU A 107 -9.57 -18.56 -8.31
N ASP A 108 -10.53 -17.90 -8.96
CA ASP A 108 -10.45 -17.57 -10.37
C ASP A 108 -9.44 -16.43 -10.57
N THR A 109 -8.28 -16.77 -11.14
CA THR A 109 -7.09 -15.90 -11.21
C THR A 109 -6.45 -15.97 -12.59
N ILE A 110 -5.80 -14.88 -12.98
CA ILE A 110 -4.96 -14.81 -14.18
C ILE A 110 -3.51 -14.89 -13.74
N ARG A 111 -2.82 -15.90 -14.28
CA ARG A 111 -1.41 -16.17 -14.02
C ARG A 111 -0.63 -15.97 -15.30
N VAL A 112 0.22 -14.95 -15.33
CA VAL A 112 1.04 -14.62 -16.49
C VAL A 112 2.46 -15.09 -16.24
N ALA A 113 2.94 -16.01 -17.07
CA ALA A 113 4.35 -16.40 -17.06
C ALA A 113 5.22 -15.21 -17.47
N PHE A 114 6.38 -15.04 -16.84
CA PHE A 114 7.23 -13.86 -17.07
C PHE A 114 7.58 -13.64 -18.54
N ASP A 115 7.87 -14.71 -19.28
CA ASP A 115 8.21 -14.69 -20.71
C ASP A 115 7.06 -14.23 -21.63
N LYS A 116 5.84 -14.22 -21.11
CA LYS A 116 4.64 -13.72 -21.79
C LYS A 116 4.20 -12.34 -21.29
N SER A 117 4.79 -11.85 -20.20
CA SER A 117 4.35 -10.64 -19.53
C SER A 117 4.73 -9.35 -20.25
N ILE A 118 4.14 -8.23 -19.86
CA ILE A 118 4.54 -6.89 -20.32
C ILE A 118 5.98 -6.50 -19.91
N TYR A 119 6.57 -7.21 -18.95
CA TYR A 119 7.93 -6.99 -18.44
C TYR A 119 8.98 -7.91 -19.09
N ARG A 120 8.58 -8.81 -20.00
CA ARG A 120 9.45 -9.85 -20.59
C ARG A 120 10.73 -9.35 -21.29
N ASP A 121 10.75 -8.09 -21.69
CA ASP A 121 11.89 -7.46 -22.39
C ASP A 121 12.84 -6.69 -21.45
N PHE A 122 12.59 -6.72 -20.13
CA PHE A 122 13.45 -6.05 -19.17
C PHE A 122 14.79 -6.79 -19.04
N GLU A 123 15.87 -6.03 -19.07
CA GLU A 123 17.21 -6.56 -18.85
C GLU A 123 17.62 -6.44 -17.39
N PHE A 124 18.53 -7.31 -16.92
CA PHE A 124 18.99 -7.30 -15.53
C PHE A 124 19.59 -5.95 -15.09
N THR A 125 20.29 -5.26 -15.99
CA THR A 125 20.84 -3.91 -15.75
C THR A 125 19.76 -2.84 -15.61
N GLU A 126 18.57 -3.08 -16.16
CA GLU A 126 17.45 -2.16 -16.13
C GLU A 126 16.49 -2.48 -14.98
N SER A 127 16.27 -3.76 -14.69
CA SER A 127 15.35 -4.22 -13.66
C SER A 127 15.90 -5.48 -12.99
N PRO A 128 16.86 -5.32 -12.05
CA PRO A 128 17.54 -6.45 -11.44
C PRO A 128 16.58 -7.37 -10.69
N THR A 129 15.59 -6.83 -9.98
CA THR A 129 14.65 -7.65 -9.20
C THR A 129 13.72 -8.44 -10.10
N ILE A 130 13.00 -7.80 -11.03
CA ILE A 130 12.08 -8.51 -11.94
C ILE A 130 12.85 -9.54 -12.77
N SER A 131 14.02 -9.17 -13.30
CA SER A 131 14.81 -10.06 -14.16
C SER A 131 15.39 -11.26 -13.41
N LEU A 132 15.69 -11.10 -12.11
CA LEU A 132 16.22 -12.14 -11.25
C LEU A 132 15.12 -13.09 -10.77
N THR A 133 14.02 -12.56 -10.23
CA THR A 133 12.95 -13.38 -9.65
C THR A 133 12.08 -14.00 -10.74
N LYS A 134 11.82 -13.27 -11.83
CA LYS A 134 10.87 -13.63 -12.89
C LYS A 134 9.50 -14.06 -12.33
N HIS A 135 9.19 -13.59 -11.13
CA HIS A 135 7.95 -13.87 -10.43
C HIS A 135 7.04 -12.66 -10.58
N LEU A 136 5.79 -12.92 -10.94
CA LEU A 136 4.76 -11.91 -11.08
C LEU A 136 3.59 -12.30 -10.20
N ALA A 137 2.98 -11.32 -9.56
CA ALA A 137 1.79 -11.53 -8.78
C ALA A 137 0.63 -11.98 -9.68
N VAL A 138 -0.26 -12.79 -9.10
CA VAL A 138 -1.47 -13.24 -9.80
C VAL A 138 -2.50 -12.12 -9.82
N LEU A 139 -3.20 -11.96 -10.93
CA LEU A 139 -4.28 -10.99 -11.07
C LEU A 139 -5.61 -11.65 -10.68
N LEU A 140 -6.43 -10.98 -9.90
CA LEU A 140 -7.76 -11.44 -9.49
C LEU A 140 -8.77 -10.30 -9.51
N ARG A 141 -10.05 -10.62 -9.26
CA ARG A 141 -11.13 -9.63 -9.17
C ARG A 141 -11.76 -9.57 -7.78
N ILE A 142 -11.98 -8.35 -7.28
CA ILE A 142 -12.79 -8.03 -6.10
C ILE A 142 -13.88 -7.05 -6.54
N GLY A 143 -15.13 -7.49 -6.53
CA GLY A 143 -16.24 -6.72 -7.11
C GLY A 143 -16.00 -6.43 -8.59
N ASP A 144 -15.84 -5.15 -8.94
CA ASP A 144 -15.59 -4.69 -10.32
C ASP A 144 -14.11 -4.30 -10.57
N VAL A 145 -13.24 -4.50 -9.58
CA VAL A 145 -11.84 -4.07 -9.61
C VAL A 145 -10.94 -5.28 -9.81
N TYR A 146 -9.99 -5.17 -10.75
CA TYR A 146 -8.91 -6.14 -10.89
C TYR A 146 -7.69 -5.63 -10.15
N LEU A 147 -6.99 -6.51 -9.44
CA LEU A 147 -5.77 -6.15 -8.73
C LEU A 147 -4.82 -7.33 -8.66
N GLY A 148 -3.53 -7.03 -8.56
CA GLY A 148 -2.51 -8.02 -8.27
C GLY A 148 -2.55 -8.46 -6.81
N ALA A 149 -2.24 -9.73 -6.55
CA ALA A 149 -2.23 -10.27 -5.20
C ALA A 149 -1.17 -9.61 -4.28
N ASP A 150 -0.12 -9.04 -4.87
CA ASP A 150 0.89 -8.22 -4.20
C ASP A 150 0.29 -7.02 -3.46
N LYS A 151 -0.83 -6.47 -3.95
CA LYS A 151 -1.54 -5.37 -3.27
C LYS A 151 -2.02 -5.74 -1.86
N PHE A 152 -2.16 -7.03 -1.54
CA PHE A 152 -2.48 -7.46 -0.18
C PHE A 152 -1.28 -7.31 0.77
N GLY A 153 -0.06 -7.53 0.28
CA GLY A 153 1.18 -7.24 1.01
C GLY A 153 1.31 -5.74 1.30
N HIS A 154 1.07 -4.92 0.27
CA HIS A 154 0.99 -3.46 0.40
C HIS A 154 -0.06 -3.02 1.43
N PHE A 155 -1.27 -3.57 1.35
CA PHE A 155 -2.35 -3.23 2.27
C PHE A 155 -2.04 -3.59 3.74
N PHE A 156 -1.60 -4.82 4.02
CA PHE A 156 -1.40 -5.25 5.41
C PHE A 156 -0.03 -4.87 5.98
N THR A 157 1.05 -5.10 5.23
CA THR A 157 2.43 -4.91 5.71
C THR A 157 2.88 -3.47 5.54
N GLU A 158 2.84 -2.91 4.34
CA GLU A 158 3.28 -1.51 4.13
C GLU A 158 2.26 -0.51 4.66
N GLY A 159 0.97 -0.83 4.59
CA GLY A 159 -0.10 -0.07 5.22
C GLY A 159 0.06 0.05 6.74
N LEU A 160 0.69 -0.94 7.40
CA LEU A 160 1.06 -0.82 8.81
C LEU A 160 2.16 0.23 9.00
N SER A 161 3.21 0.23 8.17
CA SER A 161 4.25 1.25 8.22
C SER A 161 3.68 2.65 7.97
N TYR A 162 2.74 2.78 7.03
CA TYR A 162 2.00 4.03 6.84
C TYR A 162 1.22 4.43 8.09
N TYR A 163 0.52 3.49 8.74
CA TYR A 163 -0.18 3.75 10.00
C TYR A 163 0.76 4.18 11.13
N GLU A 164 1.95 3.60 11.23
CA GLU A 164 2.96 3.99 12.23
C GLU A 164 3.45 5.42 12.00
N MET A 165 3.66 5.82 10.73
CA MET A 165 3.99 7.20 10.36
C MET A 165 2.82 8.16 10.66
N TYR A 166 1.61 7.81 10.23
CA TYR A 166 0.39 8.58 10.47
C TYR A 166 0.10 8.79 11.96
N SER A 167 0.24 7.73 12.75
CA SER A 167 0.02 7.77 14.19
C SER A 167 1.03 8.67 14.89
N SER A 168 2.27 8.74 14.37
CA SER A 168 3.33 9.56 14.92
C SER A 168 3.26 11.04 14.49
N ILE A 169 2.84 11.30 13.24
CA ILE A 169 2.87 12.64 12.63
C ILE A 169 1.49 12.96 12.01
N ASP A 170 1.31 12.68 10.72
CA ASP A 170 0.10 13.00 9.92
C ASP A 170 0.01 12.14 8.64
N GLU A 171 -1.08 12.26 7.88
CA GLU A 171 -1.34 11.48 6.67
C GLU A 171 -0.35 11.79 5.54
N TYR A 172 0.15 13.01 5.48
CA TYR A 172 1.13 13.42 4.46
C TYR A 172 2.51 12.82 4.72
N SER A 173 2.89 12.59 5.98
CA SER A 173 4.13 11.89 6.34
C SER A 173 4.10 10.43 5.89
N ALA A 174 2.94 9.77 5.98
CA ALA A 174 2.74 8.42 5.50
C ALA A 174 2.83 8.36 3.96
N LEU A 175 2.23 9.33 3.26
CA LEU A 175 2.34 9.42 1.80
C LEU A 175 3.77 9.72 1.33
N GLN A 176 4.52 10.54 2.06
CA GLN A 176 5.94 10.80 1.77
C GLN A 176 6.81 9.56 1.97
N PHE A 177 6.57 8.82 3.07
CA PHE A 177 7.24 7.55 3.30
C PHE A 177 6.96 6.59 2.13
N GLY A 178 5.70 6.50 1.72
CA GLY A 178 5.26 5.77 0.54
C GLY A 178 6.01 6.10 -0.74
N ASP A 179 5.91 7.36 -1.17
CA ASP A 179 6.54 7.86 -2.40
C ASP A 179 8.06 7.62 -2.40
N LEU A 180 8.72 7.80 -1.25
CA LEU A 180 10.15 7.51 -1.10
C LEU A 180 10.43 6.01 -1.19
N SER A 181 9.65 5.18 -0.52
CA SER A 181 9.84 3.73 -0.46
C SER A 181 9.62 3.07 -1.83
N GLU A 182 8.62 3.55 -2.57
CA GLU A 182 8.29 3.12 -3.94
C GLU A 182 9.32 3.64 -4.95
N SER A 183 9.83 4.87 -4.79
CA SER A 183 10.93 5.39 -5.63
C SER A 183 12.28 4.71 -5.35
N THR A 184 12.39 3.93 -4.27
CA THR A 184 13.65 3.32 -3.85
C THR A 184 13.53 1.79 -3.81
N PHE A 185 13.45 1.21 -2.63
CA PHE A 185 13.68 -0.22 -2.41
C PHE A 185 12.54 -1.10 -2.91
N TYR A 186 11.30 -0.60 -2.93
CA TYR A 186 10.12 -1.41 -3.26
C TYR A 186 9.74 -1.38 -4.75
N GLY A 187 10.08 -0.32 -5.48
CA GLY A 187 9.73 -0.18 -6.90
C GLY A 187 10.88 0.30 -7.77
N GLU A 188 10.94 1.61 -8.03
CA GLU A 188 11.66 2.19 -9.18
C GLU A 188 13.14 1.79 -9.27
N LEU A 189 13.87 1.79 -8.16
CA LEU A 189 15.30 1.47 -8.17
C LEU A 189 15.54 -0.01 -8.51
N THR A 190 14.67 -0.90 -8.03
CA THR A 190 14.87 -2.36 -8.04
C THR A 190 14.14 -3.05 -9.19
N THR A 191 12.93 -2.59 -9.51
CA THR A 191 12.05 -3.12 -10.56
C THR A 191 11.98 -2.21 -11.80
N GLY A 192 12.31 -0.93 -11.66
CA GLY A 192 12.15 0.06 -12.73
C GLY A 192 10.71 0.54 -12.93
N VAL A 193 9.80 0.11 -12.07
CA VAL A 193 8.37 0.44 -12.07
C VAL A 193 8.05 1.25 -10.83
N PHE A 194 7.21 2.27 -10.99
CA PHE A 194 6.63 3.04 -9.89
C PHE A 194 5.12 2.87 -9.97
N SER A 195 4.53 2.20 -8.98
CA SER A 195 3.14 1.80 -8.98
C SER A 195 2.29 2.72 -8.09
N TYR A 196 1.36 3.42 -8.73
CA TYR A 196 0.37 4.23 -8.02
C TYR A 196 -0.69 3.36 -7.32
N ALA A 197 -0.91 2.15 -7.82
CA ALA A 197 -1.81 1.18 -7.21
C ALA A 197 -1.27 0.67 -5.87
N ASP A 198 0.05 0.55 -5.73
CA ASP A 198 0.70 0.21 -4.45
C ASP A 198 0.53 1.32 -3.42
N LEU A 199 0.75 2.57 -3.82
CA LEU A 199 0.49 3.71 -2.93
C LEU A 199 -0.98 3.79 -2.50
N ALA A 200 -1.92 3.45 -3.39
CA ALA A 200 -3.33 3.37 -3.05
C ALA A 200 -3.65 2.23 -2.07
N ALA A 201 -3.05 1.05 -2.27
CA ALA A 201 -3.19 -0.09 -1.37
C ALA A 201 -2.62 0.24 0.01
N ASN A 202 -1.43 0.85 0.08
CA ASN A 202 -0.80 1.30 1.32
C ASN A 202 -1.65 2.32 2.09
N LEU A 203 -2.20 3.33 1.40
CA LEU A 203 -3.07 4.34 2.04
C LEU A 203 -4.36 3.71 2.59
N ASN A 204 -4.97 2.78 1.86
CA ASN A 204 -6.14 2.06 2.37
C ASN A 204 -5.77 1.08 3.50
N GLY A 205 -4.55 0.54 3.49
CA GLY A 205 -3.99 -0.26 4.58
C GLY A 205 -3.80 0.55 5.86
N LEU A 206 -3.27 1.77 5.76
CA LEU A 206 -3.22 2.74 6.86
C LEU A 206 -4.61 2.93 7.46
N ARG A 207 -5.61 3.14 6.61
CA ARG A 207 -7.01 3.34 7.01
C ARG A 207 -7.57 2.12 7.74
N PHE A 208 -7.22 0.91 7.31
CA PHE A 208 -7.57 -0.34 8.02
C PHE A 208 -6.92 -0.41 9.41
N TRP A 209 -5.61 -0.19 9.52
CA TRP A 209 -4.92 -0.24 10.81
C TRP A 209 -5.39 0.84 11.78
N ASN A 210 -5.67 2.05 11.27
CA ASN A 210 -6.31 3.10 12.07
C ASN A 210 -7.69 2.66 12.56
N ALA A 211 -8.50 2.04 11.71
CA ALA A 211 -9.84 1.59 12.06
C ALA A 211 -9.88 0.44 13.09
N ILE A 212 -8.75 -0.22 13.40
CA ILE A 212 -8.72 -1.29 14.44
C ILE A 212 -9.21 -0.75 15.78
N LEU A 213 -8.64 0.37 16.23
CA LEU A 213 -9.00 1.05 17.48
C LEU A 213 -9.57 2.47 17.26
N GLU A 214 -9.44 3.01 16.05
CA GLU A 214 -9.91 4.33 15.65
C GLU A 214 -9.40 5.47 16.55
N LEU A 215 -8.11 5.43 16.90
CA LEU A 215 -7.49 6.41 17.81
C LEU A 215 -7.33 7.81 17.19
N LYS A 216 -7.36 7.90 15.86
CA LYS A 216 -7.35 9.15 15.09
C LYS A 216 -8.47 9.14 14.06
N ALA A 217 -8.81 10.34 13.56
CA ALA A 217 -9.75 10.51 12.46
C ALA A 217 -9.36 9.67 11.24
N ASP A 218 -10.34 9.29 10.44
CA ASP A 218 -10.06 8.58 9.20
C ASP A 218 -9.17 9.47 8.28
N PRO A 219 -8.03 8.94 7.78
CA PRO A 219 -7.04 9.71 7.01
C PRO A 219 -7.59 10.25 5.68
N ILE A 220 -8.64 9.65 5.13
CA ILE A 220 -9.22 10.00 3.84
C ILE A 220 -10.36 11.00 4.04
N THR A 221 -11.25 10.72 5.00
CA THR A 221 -12.46 11.55 5.22
C THR A 221 -12.26 12.67 6.22
N GLY A 222 -11.22 12.60 7.05
CA GLY A 222 -10.96 13.53 8.15
C GLY A 222 -11.94 13.41 9.33
N VAL A 223 -12.76 12.35 9.37
CA VAL A 223 -13.84 12.17 10.35
C VAL A 223 -13.63 10.90 11.17
N SER A 224 -13.82 10.98 12.49
CA SER A 224 -14.02 9.81 13.36
C SER A 224 -15.50 9.46 13.41
N VAL A 225 -15.83 8.19 13.20
CA VAL A 225 -17.19 7.64 13.19
C VAL A 225 -17.51 6.78 14.43
N ASP A 226 -16.53 6.59 15.33
CA ASP A 226 -16.64 5.88 16.61
C ASP A 226 -17.13 4.43 16.43
N LYS A 227 -16.61 3.77 15.40
CA LYS A 227 -16.93 2.39 15.01
C LYS A 227 -15.65 1.62 14.71
N PRO A 228 -14.78 1.42 15.72
CA PRO A 228 -13.57 0.62 15.54
C PRO A 228 -13.92 -0.83 15.22
N PHE A 229 -13.01 -1.55 14.58
CA PHE A 229 -13.15 -3.00 14.41
C PHE A 229 -13.13 -3.74 15.73
N VAL A 230 -12.38 -3.24 16.71
CA VAL A 230 -12.15 -3.94 17.98
C VAL A 230 -12.49 -3.03 19.15
N GLN A 231 -13.21 -3.56 20.13
CA GLN A 231 -13.45 -2.89 21.42
C GLN A 231 -13.13 -3.80 22.60
N CYS A 232 -12.71 -3.18 23.70
CA CYS A 232 -12.54 -3.86 24.97
C CYS A 232 -13.88 -3.91 25.72
N ILE A 233 -14.48 -5.10 25.83
CA ILE A 233 -15.73 -5.34 26.54
C ILE A 233 -15.46 -6.46 27.55
N ASP A 234 -15.88 -6.28 28.80
CA ASP A 234 -15.72 -7.28 29.87
C ASP A 234 -14.29 -7.84 29.97
N ARG A 235 -13.29 -6.94 29.88
CA ARG A 235 -11.86 -7.25 29.97
C ARG A 235 -11.35 -8.16 28.84
N LYS A 236 -12.00 -8.14 27.68
CA LYS A 236 -11.58 -8.88 26.48
C LYS A 236 -11.74 -8.02 25.25
N TRP A 237 -10.90 -8.27 24.26
CA TRP A 237 -11.06 -7.73 22.92
C TRP A 237 -12.17 -8.47 22.17
N HIS A 238 -13.11 -7.71 21.61
CA HIS A 238 -14.22 -8.19 20.81
C HIS A 238 -14.19 -7.54 19.42
N LEU A 239 -14.50 -8.33 18.39
CA LEU A 239 -14.70 -7.83 17.03
C LEU A 239 -16.10 -7.24 16.94
N MET A 240 -16.20 -5.97 16.55
CA MET A 240 -17.45 -5.20 16.53
C MET A 240 -18.12 -5.17 15.16
N LYS A 241 -17.36 -5.44 14.10
CA LYS A 241 -17.86 -5.50 12.73
C LYS A 241 -16.99 -6.43 11.88
N GLU A 242 -17.59 -6.99 10.84
CA GLU A 242 -16.87 -7.80 9.87
C GLU A 242 -16.08 -6.90 8.90
N PHE A 243 -14.93 -7.41 8.48
CA PHE A 243 -14.13 -6.84 7.41
C PHE A 243 -14.77 -7.14 6.04
N ASP A 244 -14.79 -6.12 5.17
CA ASP A 244 -15.17 -6.28 3.77
C ASP A 244 -14.18 -5.53 2.86
N TRP A 245 -13.59 -6.24 1.90
CA TRP A 245 -12.68 -5.64 0.91
C TRP A 245 -13.30 -4.45 0.16
N ARG A 246 -14.63 -4.39 0.01
CA ARG A 246 -15.32 -3.26 -0.64
C ARG A 246 -15.12 -1.92 0.05
N ASP A 247 -14.75 -1.93 1.34
CA ASP A 247 -14.52 -0.69 2.08
C ASP A 247 -13.19 -0.01 1.70
N TYR A 248 -12.31 -0.76 1.01
CA TYR A 248 -10.93 -0.37 0.74
C TYR A 248 -10.56 -0.41 -0.75
N VAL A 249 -11.06 -1.41 -1.47
CA VAL A 249 -10.73 -1.63 -2.88
C VAL A 249 -11.60 -0.75 -3.76
N ASP A 250 -10.95 -0.03 -4.67
CA ASP A 250 -11.60 0.77 -5.70
C ASP A 250 -10.71 0.82 -6.97
N PRO A 251 -11.12 1.50 -8.05
CA PRO A 251 -10.36 1.52 -9.31
C PRO A 251 -8.91 2.01 -9.23
N THR A 252 -8.47 2.65 -8.14
CA THR A 252 -7.06 3.03 -7.99
C THR A 252 -6.13 1.84 -7.75
N TRP A 253 -6.67 0.65 -7.43
CA TRP A 253 -5.88 -0.56 -7.21
C TRP A 253 -5.54 -1.34 -8.49
N ASP A 254 -6.17 -0.99 -9.61
CA ASP A 254 -6.03 -1.71 -10.87
C ASP A 254 -4.98 -1.04 -11.75
N GLU A 255 -3.81 -1.66 -11.96
CA GLU A 255 -2.72 -1.05 -12.73
C GLU A 255 -3.02 -0.89 -14.23
N ALA A 256 -4.05 -1.56 -14.75
CA ALA A 256 -4.52 -1.28 -16.11
C ALA A 256 -5.41 -0.03 -16.19
N ILE A 257 -5.71 0.57 -15.04
CA ILE A 257 -6.53 1.77 -14.87
C ILE A 257 -5.69 2.88 -14.23
N ASN A 258 -5.07 2.62 -13.09
CA ASN A 258 -4.13 3.48 -12.38
C ASN A 258 -2.70 3.18 -12.83
N CYS A 259 -2.34 3.72 -13.98
CA CYS A 259 -1.16 3.32 -14.73
C CYS A 259 0.16 3.61 -14.00
N SER A 260 1.05 2.62 -13.96
CA SER A 260 2.40 2.78 -13.42
C SER A 260 3.25 3.75 -14.24
N ALA A 261 4.20 4.39 -13.57
CA ALA A 261 5.30 5.13 -14.20
C ALA A 261 6.56 4.26 -14.27
N PHE A 262 7.50 4.63 -15.14
CA PHE A 262 8.72 3.87 -15.38
C PHE A 262 9.94 4.76 -15.25
N ARG A 263 11.05 4.17 -14.79
CA ARG A 263 12.28 4.91 -14.50
C ARG A 263 12.84 5.68 -15.70
N ASN A 264 12.66 5.18 -16.91
CA ASN A 264 13.18 5.81 -18.13
C ASN A 264 12.35 5.47 -19.38
N GLU A 265 12.62 6.21 -20.47
CA GLU A 265 11.95 6.05 -21.76
C GLU A 265 12.14 4.65 -22.37
N ILE A 266 13.25 3.97 -22.08
CA ILE A 266 13.53 2.63 -22.62
C ILE A 266 12.57 1.61 -22.02
N LEU A 267 12.45 1.57 -20.68
CA LEU A 267 11.51 0.72 -19.97
C LEU A 267 10.07 1.03 -20.38
N LEU A 268 9.72 2.32 -20.44
CA LEU A 268 8.41 2.75 -20.88
C LEU A 268 8.07 2.26 -22.29
N ALA A 269 9.01 2.39 -23.24
CA ALA A 269 8.81 1.95 -24.62
C ALA A 269 8.63 0.43 -24.72
N LYS A 270 9.42 -0.35 -23.96
CA LYS A 270 9.30 -1.81 -23.88
C LYS A 270 7.91 -2.20 -23.37
N VAL A 271 7.45 -1.63 -22.25
CA VAL A 271 6.14 -1.93 -21.69
C VAL A 271 5.00 -1.48 -22.60
N LYS A 272 5.02 -0.24 -23.12
CA LYS A 272 3.97 0.27 -24.01
C LYS A 272 3.79 -0.60 -25.24
N LYS A 273 4.89 -1.08 -25.83
CA LYS A 273 4.83 -2.04 -26.94
C LYS A 273 4.10 -3.32 -26.53
N ARG A 274 4.41 -3.88 -25.36
CA ARG A 274 3.80 -5.14 -24.92
C ARG A 274 2.35 -4.99 -24.47
N ILE A 275 1.99 -3.86 -23.87
CA ILE A 275 0.60 -3.50 -23.59
C ILE A 275 -0.19 -3.44 -24.89
N ALA A 276 0.32 -2.75 -25.92
CA ALA A 276 -0.35 -2.65 -27.22
C ALA A 276 -0.51 -4.04 -27.88
N ASP A 277 0.52 -4.88 -27.82
CA ASP A 277 0.48 -6.25 -28.35
C ASP A 277 -0.63 -7.09 -27.69
N THR A 278 -0.77 -7.02 -26.36
CA THR A 278 -1.68 -7.91 -25.62
C THR A 278 -3.10 -7.35 -25.46
N SER A 279 -3.27 -6.03 -25.52
CA SER A 279 -4.57 -5.35 -25.32
C SER A 279 -5.24 -4.92 -26.62
N HIS A 280 -4.87 -5.53 -27.76
CA HIS A 280 -5.39 -5.23 -29.09
C HIS A 280 -5.23 -3.74 -29.48
N GLY A 281 -4.04 -3.19 -29.24
CA GLY A 281 -3.69 -1.81 -29.58
C GLY A 281 -4.19 -0.75 -28.60
N LYS A 282 -4.80 -1.14 -27.47
CA LYS A 282 -5.15 -0.20 -26.40
C LYS A 282 -3.90 0.23 -25.62
N THR A 283 -4.07 1.29 -24.84
CA THR A 283 -3.06 1.84 -23.93
C THR A 283 -3.64 1.92 -22.53
N CYS A 284 -2.79 2.08 -21.51
CA CYS A 284 -3.27 2.41 -20.18
C CYS A 284 -3.64 3.90 -20.09
N PRO A 285 -4.81 4.27 -19.52
CA PRO A 285 -5.80 3.37 -18.90
C PRO A 285 -6.66 2.62 -19.92
N LEU A 286 -6.94 1.33 -19.67
CA LEU A 286 -7.77 0.50 -20.54
C LEU A 286 -9.24 0.95 -20.58
N VAL A 287 -9.70 1.52 -19.48
CA VAL A 287 -11.06 2.04 -19.31
C VAL A 287 -10.97 3.42 -18.66
N LYS A 288 -11.87 4.33 -19.06
CA LYS A 288 -11.94 5.67 -18.48
C LYS A 288 -12.39 5.58 -17.03
N VAL A 289 -11.63 6.22 -16.15
CA VAL A 289 -11.94 6.35 -14.72
C VAL A 289 -12.89 7.51 -14.48
N ASP A 290 -13.86 7.31 -13.60
CA ASP A 290 -14.61 8.42 -13.01
C ASP A 290 -13.75 9.16 -11.98
N ARG A 291 -12.92 10.06 -12.49
CA ARG A 291 -12.04 10.90 -11.68
C ARG A 291 -12.80 11.75 -10.67
N HIS A 292 -14.03 12.17 -10.97
CA HIS A 292 -14.81 13.01 -10.06
C HIS A 292 -15.17 12.25 -8.78
N SER A 293 -15.57 10.98 -8.92
CA SER A 293 -15.83 10.11 -7.76
C SER A 293 -14.58 9.86 -6.93
N LEU A 294 -13.41 9.69 -7.57
CA LEU A 294 -12.14 9.55 -6.87
C LEU A 294 -11.71 10.84 -6.15
N GLU A 295 -11.87 12.01 -6.78
CA GLU A 295 -11.58 13.31 -6.17
C GLU A 295 -12.49 13.57 -4.96
N LYS A 296 -13.77 13.17 -5.06
CA LYS A 296 -14.70 13.25 -3.93
C LYS A 296 -14.28 12.36 -2.76
N LYS A 297 -13.74 11.16 -3.05
CA LYS A 297 -13.30 10.22 -2.02
C LYS A 297 -11.98 10.68 -1.37
N TYR A 298 -10.97 10.95 -2.17
CA TYR A 298 -9.58 11.12 -1.71
C TYR A 298 -9.17 12.59 -1.52
N GLY A 299 -9.93 13.55 -2.05
CA GLY A 299 -9.55 14.96 -2.01
C GLY A 299 -8.15 15.19 -2.56
N ASP A 300 -7.34 15.94 -1.81
CA ASP A 300 -5.97 16.28 -2.18
C ASP A 300 -5.01 15.06 -2.17
N LEU A 301 -5.35 14.00 -1.43
CA LEU A 301 -4.52 12.79 -1.36
C LEU A 301 -4.50 12.03 -2.70
N LEU A 302 -5.48 12.24 -3.57
CA LEU A 302 -5.58 11.58 -4.87
C LEU A 302 -4.33 11.81 -5.73
N LEU A 303 -3.69 12.98 -5.61
CA LEU A 303 -2.51 13.36 -6.38
C LEU A 303 -1.30 12.44 -6.12
N PHE A 304 -1.27 11.78 -4.97
CA PHE A 304 -0.17 10.90 -4.58
C PHE A 304 -0.40 9.47 -5.05
N ILE A 305 -1.66 9.02 -5.08
CA ILE A 305 -2.02 7.62 -5.30
C ILE A 305 -2.64 7.35 -6.68
N PHE A 306 -2.84 8.37 -7.52
CA PHE A 306 -3.47 8.20 -8.82
C PHE A 306 -2.71 8.90 -9.94
N ASN A 307 -2.51 8.19 -11.05
CA ASN A 307 -1.86 8.71 -12.25
C ASN A 307 -2.87 8.97 -13.37
N PRO A 308 -3.27 10.24 -13.60
CA PRO A 308 -4.24 10.56 -14.64
C PRO A 308 -3.65 10.55 -16.07
N ASP A 309 -2.33 10.49 -16.22
CA ASP A 309 -1.65 10.72 -17.51
C ASP A 309 -1.33 9.42 -18.28
N GLY A 310 -1.74 8.27 -17.74
CA GLY A 310 -1.37 6.96 -18.29
C GLY A 310 0.09 6.60 -18.01
N ASN A 311 0.60 5.55 -18.67
CA ASN A 311 2.00 5.14 -18.48
C ASN A 311 2.97 6.25 -18.96
N LYS A 312 3.86 6.67 -18.07
CA LYS A 312 4.80 7.78 -18.27
C LYS A 312 6.17 7.50 -17.68
N VAL A 313 7.15 8.32 -18.04
CA VAL A 313 8.45 8.32 -17.35
C VAL A 313 8.33 9.10 -16.04
N LEU A 314 9.00 8.62 -14.99
CA LEU A 314 9.11 9.36 -13.74
C LEU A 314 10.02 10.58 -13.96
N MET A 315 9.45 11.78 -13.93
CA MET A 315 10.16 13.02 -14.30
C MET A 315 11.30 13.40 -13.34
N GLU A 316 11.22 12.97 -12.08
CA GLU A 316 12.28 13.15 -11.09
C GLU A 316 12.48 11.85 -10.28
N PRO A 317 13.27 10.90 -10.81
CA PRO A 317 13.67 9.71 -10.06
C PRO A 317 14.26 10.14 -8.72
N LEU A 318 13.75 9.57 -7.62
CA LEU A 318 14.25 9.77 -6.25
C LEU A 318 13.92 11.10 -5.55
N LYS A 319 13.11 12.01 -6.11
CA LYS A 319 12.62 13.18 -5.37
C LYS A 319 11.19 13.00 -4.92
N PRO A 320 10.89 13.17 -3.61
CA PRO A 320 9.52 13.14 -3.14
C PRO A 320 8.67 14.18 -3.88
N LYS A 321 7.52 13.78 -4.44
CA LYS A 321 6.55 14.71 -5.05
C LYS A 321 6.12 15.85 -4.12
N PHE A 322 6.34 15.67 -2.82
CA PHE A 322 6.06 16.62 -1.77
C PHE A 322 6.79 17.97 -1.92
N GLU A 323 8.05 18.00 -2.37
CA GLU A 323 8.75 19.29 -2.63
C GLU A 323 8.11 20.06 -3.80
N LEU A 324 7.68 19.32 -4.84
CA LEU A 324 6.97 19.86 -5.99
C LEU A 324 5.55 20.33 -5.61
N TYR A 325 4.91 19.66 -4.64
CA TYR A 325 3.58 20.00 -4.14
C TYR A 325 3.60 21.20 -3.19
N TRP A 326 4.53 21.28 -2.23
CA TRP A 326 4.66 22.46 -1.36
C TRP A 326 5.00 23.71 -2.14
N SER A 327 5.85 23.63 -3.15
CA SER A 327 6.11 24.76 -4.04
C SER A 327 4.84 25.17 -4.80
N THR A 328 4.01 24.21 -5.23
CA THR A 328 2.74 24.47 -5.92
C THR A 328 1.66 25.06 -5.00
N ILE A 329 1.49 24.56 -3.77
CA ILE A 329 0.57 25.15 -2.78
C ILE A 329 1.03 26.54 -2.36
N MET A 330 2.32 26.71 -2.03
CA MET A 330 2.86 28.02 -1.65
C MET A 330 2.70 29.03 -2.78
N ASN A 331 2.83 28.60 -4.04
CA ASN A 331 2.54 29.43 -5.22
C ASN A 331 1.04 29.75 -5.37
N ARG A 332 0.12 28.85 -5.00
CA ARG A 332 -1.33 29.13 -5.00
C ARG A 332 -1.73 30.07 -3.86
N LEU A 333 -1.18 29.88 -2.66
CA LEU A 333 -1.43 30.71 -1.48
C LEU A 333 -0.81 32.12 -1.58
N THR A 334 0.28 32.28 -2.33
CA THR A 334 0.87 33.59 -2.61
C THR A 334 0.13 34.33 -3.72
N ASN A 335 -0.38 33.63 -4.75
CA ASN A 335 -1.21 34.24 -5.79
C ASN A 335 -2.66 34.54 -5.34
N SER A 336 -3.19 33.85 -4.34
CA SER A 336 -4.50 34.18 -3.74
C SER A 336 -4.47 35.34 -2.75
N ARG A 337 -3.30 35.96 -2.50
CA ARG A 337 -3.15 37.22 -1.74
C ARG A 337 -3.06 38.47 -2.63
N LEU A 338 -3.30 38.31 -3.94
CA LEU A 338 -3.36 39.38 -4.92
C LEU A 338 -4.76 39.45 -5.57
N PHE A 339 -5.82 39.39 -4.77
CA PHE A 339 -7.15 39.89 -5.14
C PHE A 339 -7.91 40.38 -3.91
#